data_AF-A0A9C9DCL0-F1
#
_entry.id   AF-A0A9C9DCL0-F1
#
_cell.length_a   1.000
_cell.length_b   1.000
_cell.length_c   1.000
_cell.angle_alpha   90.00
_cell.angle_beta   90.00
_cell.angle_gamma   90.00
#
_symmetry.space_group_name_H-M   'P 1'
#
loop_
_entity.id
_entity.type
_entity.pdbx_description
1 polymer ?
#
loop_
_entity_poly.entity_id
_entity_poly.type
_entity_poly.pdbx_seq_one_letter_code
_entity_poly.pdbx_strand_id
1 'polypeptide(L)'
;MATGKPGNHIQTTGDCDACHNTNAWLPASFDHSTVSGSCSTCHDGNTATGKPNGHVTTSGECDVCHTTVAWLPATFDHSSSSGICSSCHDGITATGKTSNHFITSRQCDACHTTQSWTSVSYDHVTAGYPGGHRGFTCTRCHTGNSETSVWETTAYKPDCAGCHADNWKRGPHKKTDKPNTIYYTVSELRDCAGSCHMYTDSSFTTIKKTRNREHSPNGGDF
;
A
#
# COMPACT_ATOMS: atom_id res chain seq x y z
N MET A 1 29.71 38.64 -47.48
CA MET A 1 29.99 37.31 -46.89
C MET A 1 28.82 36.99 -45.97
N ALA A 2 28.01 35.98 -46.28
CA ALA A 2 26.98 35.54 -45.33
C ALA A 2 27.68 34.80 -44.19
N THR A 3 27.48 35.26 -42.96
CA THR A 3 27.95 34.55 -41.77
C THR A 3 27.14 33.27 -41.59
N GLY A 4 27.81 32.13 -41.39
CA GLY A 4 27.15 30.86 -41.08
C GLY A 4 26.48 30.85 -39.71
N LYS A 5 25.80 29.75 -39.38
CA LYS A 5 25.17 29.52 -38.07
C LYS A 5 26.26 29.59 -36.96
N PRO A 6 26.14 30.46 -35.95
CA PRO A 6 27.10 30.51 -34.84
C PRO A 6 27.05 29.22 -33.99
N GLY A 7 28.08 28.96 -33.19
CA GLY A 7 28.19 27.72 -32.41
C GLY A 7 27.06 27.49 -31.38
N ASN A 8 26.35 28.56 -31.00
CA ASN A 8 25.19 28.52 -30.10
C ASN A 8 23.84 28.58 -30.86
N HIS A 9 23.83 28.36 -32.17
CA HIS A 9 22.60 28.32 -32.96
C HIS A 9 21.81 27.04 -32.68
N ILE A 10 20.49 27.15 -32.61
CA ILE A 10 19.59 26.00 -32.47
C ILE A 10 19.80 25.04 -33.63
N GLN A 11 19.87 23.75 -33.36
CA GLN A 11 20.06 22.74 -34.39
C GLN A 11 18.81 22.66 -35.28
N THR A 12 18.97 23.02 -36.55
CA THR A 12 17.90 23.01 -37.56
C THR A 12 18.48 22.67 -38.93
N THR A 13 17.72 21.88 -39.68
CA THR A 13 17.97 21.55 -41.09
C THR A 13 17.29 22.52 -42.06
N GLY A 14 16.49 23.46 -41.56
CA GLY A 14 15.80 24.47 -42.37
C GLY A 14 16.74 25.55 -42.92
N ASP A 15 16.28 26.17 -44.01
CA ASP A 15 16.86 27.37 -44.60
C ASP A 15 16.68 28.60 -43.68
N CYS A 16 17.48 29.65 -43.88
CA CYS A 16 17.50 30.81 -42.99
C CYS A 16 16.15 31.53 -42.87
N ASP A 17 15.37 31.56 -43.95
CA ASP A 17 14.07 32.22 -44.04
C ASP A 17 12.94 31.45 -43.33
N ALA A 18 13.16 30.20 -42.93
CA ALA A 18 12.24 29.46 -42.07
C ALA A 18 12.08 30.10 -40.67
N CYS A 19 13.11 30.81 -40.21
CA CYS A 19 13.16 31.41 -38.88
C CYS A 19 13.44 32.92 -38.91
N HIS A 20 14.20 33.41 -39.88
CA HIS A 20 14.63 34.81 -39.95
C HIS A 20 13.92 35.57 -41.06
N ASN A 21 13.57 36.83 -40.79
CA ASN A 21 13.07 37.75 -41.81
C ASN A 21 14.15 38.76 -42.18
N THR A 22 14.27 39.10 -43.46
CA THR A 22 15.21 40.13 -43.94
C THR A 22 14.91 41.53 -43.40
N ASN A 23 13.68 41.80 -42.98
CA ASN A 23 13.27 43.06 -42.36
C ASN A 23 13.58 43.14 -40.86
N ALA A 24 13.64 41.99 -40.18
CA ALA A 24 13.95 41.86 -38.77
C ALA A 24 14.52 40.46 -38.50
N TRP A 25 15.85 40.39 -38.38
CA TRP A 25 16.55 39.11 -38.22
C TRP A 25 16.32 38.48 -36.84
N LEU A 26 16.07 39.31 -35.82
CA LEU A 26 15.75 38.89 -34.46
C LEU A 26 14.56 39.68 -33.90
N PRO A 27 13.70 39.07 -33.05
CA PRO A 27 13.71 37.64 -32.71
C PRO A 27 13.29 36.77 -33.90
N ALA A 28 13.85 35.57 -33.98
CA ALA A 28 13.48 34.61 -35.01
C ALA A 28 12.10 33.99 -34.69
N SER A 29 11.35 33.65 -35.73
CA SER A 29 10.18 32.77 -35.60
C SER A 29 10.64 31.36 -35.25
N PHE A 30 9.89 30.66 -34.39
CA PHE A 30 10.23 29.32 -33.94
C PHE A 30 9.06 28.36 -34.16
N ASP A 31 9.35 27.24 -34.82
CA ASP A 31 8.42 26.13 -35.05
C ASP A 31 9.13 24.81 -34.67
N HIS A 32 8.52 24.04 -33.79
CA HIS A 32 9.05 22.73 -33.37
C HIS A 32 9.17 21.73 -34.54
N SER A 33 8.42 21.92 -35.64
CA SER A 33 8.47 21.04 -36.81
C SER A 33 9.77 21.17 -37.62
N THR A 34 10.51 22.27 -37.44
CA THR A 34 11.72 22.60 -38.22
C THR A 34 13.02 22.42 -37.43
N VAL A 35 12.93 21.90 -36.20
CA VAL A 35 14.09 21.65 -35.32
C VAL A 35 14.24 20.17 -35.01
N SER A 36 15.47 19.77 -34.67
CA SER A 36 15.81 18.37 -34.37
C SER A 36 16.60 18.25 -33.07
N GLY A 37 16.31 17.24 -32.25
CA GLY A 37 17.00 16.97 -30.99
C GLY A 37 16.05 16.45 -29.91
N SER A 38 16.60 15.99 -28.79
CA SER A 38 15.79 15.62 -27.62
C SER A 38 15.29 16.87 -26.91
N CYS A 39 14.07 16.84 -26.39
CA CYS A 39 13.45 17.98 -25.71
C CYS A 39 14.35 18.56 -24.60
N SER A 40 14.95 17.70 -23.79
CA SER A 40 15.85 18.06 -22.69
C SER A 40 17.10 18.85 -23.11
N THR A 41 17.51 18.78 -24.38
CA THR A 41 18.69 19.52 -24.87
C THR A 41 18.44 21.01 -25.06
N CYS A 42 17.18 21.41 -25.21
CA CYS A 42 16.78 22.83 -25.28
C CYS A 42 15.94 23.25 -24.06
N HIS A 43 15.08 22.37 -23.54
CA HIS A 43 14.28 22.63 -22.33
C HIS A 43 15.07 22.31 -21.06
N ASP A 44 16.23 22.95 -20.94
CA ASP A 44 17.20 22.77 -19.87
C ASP A 44 17.11 23.85 -18.77
N GLY A 45 16.23 24.85 -18.95
CA GLY A 45 16.10 26.01 -18.07
C GLY A 45 16.99 27.20 -18.42
N ASN A 46 17.91 27.04 -19.39
CA ASN A 46 18.78 28.11 -19.89
C ASN A 46 18.40 28.53 -21.31
N THR A 47 18.30 27.56 -22.23
CA THR A 47 18.00 27.80 -23.65
C THR A 47 16.51 28.00 -23.85
N ALA A 48 15.69 27.15 -23.24
CA ALA A 48 14.25 27.26 -23.16
C ALA A 48 13.78 26.86 -21.75
N THR A 49 12.52 27.15 -21.45
CA THR A 49 11.92 26.79 -20.17
C THR A 49 12.08 25.30 -19.91
N GLY A 50 12.76 24.95 -18.82
CA GLY A 50 12.88 23.58 -18.35
C GLY A 50 11.73 23.16 -17.43
N LYS A 51 11.93 22.05 -16.72
CA LYS A 51 10.96 21.54 -15.72
C LYS A 51 10.78 22.58 -14.59
N PRO A 52 9.55 23.12 -14.38
CA PRO A 52 9.31 24.07 -13.29
C PRO A 52 9.34 23.40 -11.92
N ASN A 53 9.39 24.21 -10.86
CA ASN A 53 9.22 23.70 -9.49
C ASN A 53 7.83 23.03 -9.35
N GLY A 54 7.80 21.83 -8.75
CA GLY A 54 6.57 21.03 -8.66
C GLY A 54 6.29 20.14 -9.89
N HIS A 55 7.17 20.11 -10.89
CA HIS A 55 7.11 19.11 -11.95
C HIS A 55 7.29 17.70 -11.36
N VAL A 56 6.55 16.72 -11.88
CA VAL A 56 6.67 15.31 -11.47
C VAL A 56 8.10 14.79 -11.70
N THR A 57 8.67 14.07 -10.74
CA THR A 57 9.97 13.44 -10.92
C THR A 57 9.88 12.37 -11.99
N THR A 58 10.62 12.56 -13.09
CA THR A 58 10.66 11.62 -14.22
C THR A 58 12.03 11.63 -14.88
N SER A 59 12.50 10.43 -15.25
CA SER A 59 13.67 10.20 -16.09
C SER A 59 13.33 10.11 -17.58
N GLY A 60 12.03 10.10 -17.94
CA GLY A 60 11.58 10.14 -19.33
C GLY A 60 11.85 11.50 -19.98
N GLU A 61 11.97 11.47 -21.31
CA GLU A 61 11.99 12.69 -22.13
C GLU A 61 10.63 13.39 -22.11
N CYS A 62 10.62 14.68 -22.47
CA CYS A 62 9.44 15.53 -22.33
C CYS A 62 8.26 15.03 -23.19
N ASP A 63 8.55 14.43 -24.34
CA ASP A 63 7.57 13.91 -25.30
C ASP A 63 6.84 12.65 -24.83
N VAL A 64 7.27 12.03 -23.73
CA VAL A 64 6.52 10.96 -23.06
C VAL A 64 5.19 11.48 -22.48
N CYS A 65 5.16 12.74 -22.06
CA CYS A 65 4.01 13.35 -21.39
C CYS A 65 3.43 14.55 -22.14
N HIS A 66 4.28 15.30 -22.85
CA HIS A 66 3.94 16.58 -23.46
C HIS A 66 3.98 16.49 -24.97
N THR A 67 3.32 17.44 -25.62
CA THR A 67 3.37 17.59 -27.08
C THR A 67 4.11 18.87 -27.43
N THR A 68 4.51 18.99 -28.70
CA THR A 68 5.12 20.22 -29.24
C THR A 68 4.12 21.38 -29.38
N VAL A 69 2.82 21.13 -29.17
CA VAL A 69 1.76 22.15 -29.25
C VAL A 69 1.58 22.86 -27.91
N ALA A 70 1.57 22.10 -26.80
CA ALA A 70 1.40 22.64 -25.46
C ALA A 70 1.96 21.69 -24.39
N TRP A 71 2.42 22.28 -23.28
CA TRP A 71 2.82 21.54 -22.07
C TRP A 71 1.63 20.93 -21.33
N LEU A 72 0.45 21.53 -21.42
CA LEU A 72 -0.76 21.03 -20.78
C LEU A 72 -1.93 20.98 -21.76
N PRO A 73 -2.82 19.97 -21.67
CA PRO A 73 -2.76 18.85 -20.73
C PRO A 73 -1.62 17.87 -21.07
N ALA A 74 -1.04 17.26 -20.04
CA ALA A 74 -0.02 16.21 -20.19
C ALA A 74 -0.66 14.83 -19.98
N THR A 75 -0.13 13.82 -20.66
CA THR A 75 -0.46 12.41 -20.36
C THR A 75 0.46 11.87 -19.29
N PHE A 76 -0.03 10.91 -18.50
CA PHE A 76 0.77 10.24 -17.49
C PHE A 76 0.45 8.74 -17.46
N ASP A 77 1.50 7.90 -17.48
CA ASP A 77 1.41 6.45 -17.33
C ASP A 77 2.27 5.98 -16.16
N HIS A 78 1.64 5.23 -15.25
CA HIS A 78 2.30 4.61 -14.11
C HIS A 78 3.37 3.58 -14.52
N SER A 79 3.31 3.01 -15.73
CA SER A 79 4.33 2.07 -16.25
C SER A 79 5.73 2.72 -16.37
N SER A 80 5.76 4.03 -16.63
CA SER A 80 6.97 4.86 -16.71
C SER A 80 7.29 5.62 -15.43
N SER A 81 6.48 5.44 -14.38
CA SER A 81 6.65 6.17 -13.12
C SER A 81 7.80 5.61 -12.28
N SER A 82 8.52 6.51 -11.62
CA SER A 82 9.61 6.17 -10.69
C SER A 82 9.33 6.76 -9.31
N GLY A 83 9.64 6.01 -8.25
CA GLY A 83 9.47 6.47 -6.86
C GLY A 83 8.45 5.64 -6.09
N ILE A 84 8.09 6.13 -4.90
CA ILE A 84 7.08 5.50 -4.04
C ILE A 84 5.73 6.18 -4.24
N CYS A 85 4.63 5.43 -4.09
CA CYS A 85 3.29 5.93 -4.37
C CYS A 85 2.98 7.23 -3.61
N SER A 86 3.35 7.28 -2.33
CA SER A 86 3.06 8.43 -1.46
C SER A 86 3.85 9.70 -1.79
N SER A 87 4.90 9.63 -2.63
CA SER A 87 5.63 10.84 -3.02
C SER A 87 4.88 11.67 -4.07
N CYS A 88 3.92 11.07 -4.77
CA CYS A 88 3.05 11.76 -5.72
C CYS A 88 1.60 11.79 -5.24
N HIS A 89 1.10 10.70 -4.64
CA HIS A 89 -0.25 10.61 -4.09
C HIS A 89 -0.31 11.21 -2.67
N ASP A 90 0.10 12.46 -2.55
CA ASP A 90 0.17 13.25 -1.31
C ASP A 90 -1.10 14.08 -1.05
N GLY A 91 -2.06 14.08 -1.98
CA GLY A 91 -3.27 14.91 -1.93
C GLY A 91 -3.11 16.31 -2.53
N ILE A 92 -1.91 16.66 -3.01
CA ILE A 92 -1.59 17.93 -3.67
C ILE A 92 -1.22 17.65 -5.14
N THR A 93 -0.20 16.83 -5.37
CA THR A 93 0.34 16.47 -6.69
C THR A 93 -0.58 15.49 -7.40
N ALA A 94 -1.03 14.45 -6.68
CA ALA A 94 -2.01 13.48 -7.14
C ALA A 94 -2.96 13.11 -6.00
N THR A 95 -4.05 12.42 -6.34
CA THR A 95 -5.06 12.01 -5.37
C THR A 95 -4.44 11.15 -4.27
N GLY A 96 -4.47 11.64 -3.03
CA GLY A 96 -4.01 10.89 -1.86
C GLY A 96 -5.07 9.95 -1.30
N LYS A 97 -4.83 9.48 -0.07
CA LYS A 97 -5.79 8.67 0.69
C LYS A 97 -7.06 9.48 0.95
N THR A 98 -8.23 8.92 0.65
CA THR A 98 -9.53 9.53 0.95
C THR A 98 -9.83 9.48 2.46
N SER A 99 -10.79 10.28 2.92
CA SER A 99 -11.17 10.32 4.34
C SER A 99 -11.73 9.00 4.88
N ASN A 100 -12.30 8.16 4.00
CA ASN A 100 -12.79 6.82 4.30
C ASN A 100 -11.75 5.71 4.04
N HIS A 101 -10.50 6.06 3.75
CA HIS A 101 -9.43 5.09 3.56
C HIS A 101 -9.07 4.41 4.89
N PHE A 102 -8.60 3.18 4.80
CA PHE A 102 -8.05 2.42 5.93
C PHE A 102 -6.85 3.16 6.56
N ILE A 103 -6.80 3.34 7.88
CA ILE A 103 -5.69 4.06 8.51
C ILE A 103 -4.46 3.16 8.52
N THR A 104 -3.47 3.50 7.68
CA THR A 104 -2.23 2.75 7.49
C THR A 104 -1.07 3.69 7.15
N SER A 105 0.14 3.34 7.65
CA SER A 105 1.41 3.96 7.26
C SER A 105 2.13 3.20 6.12
N ARG A 106 1.60 2.06 5.68
CA ARG A 106 2.17 1.31 4.55
C ARG A 106 2.08 2.10 3.26
N GLN A 107 3.01 1.78 2.36
CA GLN A 107 2.95 2.22 0.98
C GLN A 107 1.77 1.56 0.25
N CYS A 108 1.28 2.25 -0.78
CA CYS A 108 0.03 1.87 -1.44
C CYS A 108 0.15 0.51 -2.14
N ASP A 109 1.33 0.20 -2.67
CA ASP A 109 1.68 -1.06 -3.34
C ASP A 109 1.65 -2.29 -2.41
N ALA A 110 1.55 -2.10 -1.09
CA ALA A 110 1.29 -3.19 -0.16
C ALA A 110 -0.12 -3.78 -0.31
N CYS A 111 -1.06 -3.01 -0.86
CA CYS A 111 -2.48 -3.34 -0.92
C CYS A 111 -3.09 -3.17 -2.32
N HIS A 112 -2.59 -2.21 -3.10
CA HIS A 112 -3.13 -1.79 -4.38
C HIS A 112 -2.18 -2.11 -5.52
N THR A 113 -2.73 -2.22 -6.72
CA THR A 113 -1.94 -2.31 -7.96
C THR A 113 -2.32 -1.16 -8.89
N THR A 114 -1.40 -0.76 -9.77
CA THR A 114 -1.66 0.30 -10.75
C THR A 114 -2.66 -0.14 -11.82
N GLN A 115 -2.84 -1.44 -12.03
CA GLN A 115 -3.83 -2.00 -12.97
C GLN A 115 -5.23 -2.13 -12.35
N SER A 116 -5.32 -2.34 -11.04
CA SER A 116 -6.58 -2.49 -10.32
C SER A 116 -6.52 -1.77 -8.97
N TRP A 117 -6.73 -0.45 -9.01
CA TRP A 117 -6.58 0.39 -7.82
C TRP A 117 -7.70 0.18 -6.80
N THR A 118 -8.93 -0.06 -7.25
CA THR A 118 -10.08 -0.25 -6.36
C THR A 118 -10.11 -1.64 -5.72
N SER A 119 -9.44 -2.63 -6.32
CA SER A 119 -9.29 -3.96 -5.74
C SER A 119 -8.11 -3.97 -4.78
N VAL A 120 -8.36 -4.41 -3.55
CA VAL A 120 -7.32 -4.54 -2.51
C VAL A 120 -6.92 -6.00 -2.38
N SER A 121 -5.61 -6.26 -2.39
CA SER A 121 -5.03 -7.58 -2.12
C SER A 121 -3.98 -7.44 -1.02
N TYR A 122 -4.18 -8.14 0.10
CA TYR A 122 -3.23 -8.12 1.22
C TYR A 122 -3.23 -9.46 1.95
N ASP A 123 -2.05 -10.04 2.15
CA ASP A 123 -1.86 -11.29 2.86
C ASP A 123 -1.22 -11.07 4.23
N HIS A 124 -1.86 -11.62 5.26
CA HIS A 124 -1.26 -11.70 6.59
C HIS A 124 -0.22 -12.81 6.63
N VAL A 125 1.06 -12.44 6.65
CA VAL A 125 2.19 -13.39 6.66
C VAL A 125 2.74 -13.69 8.06
N THR A 126 2.17 -13.09 9.11
CA THR A 126 2.66 -13.29 10.49
C THR A 126 2.14 -14.59 11.09
N ALA A 127 2.94 -15.23 11.95
CA ALA A 127 2.54 -16.45 12.66
C ALA A 127 1.30 -16.27 13.55
N GLY A 128 0.98 -15.03 13.92
CA GLY A 128 -0.20 -14.67 14.71
C GLY A 128 -1.52 -14.63 13.92
N TYR A 129 -1.50 -14.84 12.59
CA TYR A 129 -2.72 -14.95 11.78
C TYR A 129 -3.02 -16.43 11.48
N PRO A 130 -3.97 -17.06 12.21
CA PRO A 130 -4.22 -18.48 12.07
C PRO A 130 -4.82 -18.81 10.70
N GLY A 131 -4.53 -20.02 10.20
CA GLY A 131 -5.05 -20.47 8.91
C GLY A 131 -6.58 -20.42 8.82
N GLY A 132 -7.29 -20.71 9.91
CA GLY A 132 -8.76 -20.63 9.98
C GLY A 132 -9.35 -19.21 9.85
N HIS A 133 -8.52 -18.15 9.92
CA HIS A 133 -8.98 -16.77 9.70
C HIS A 133 -8.89 -16.33 8.23
N ARG A 134 -8.31 -17.16 7.35
CA ARG A 134 -8.19 -16.86 5.92
C ARG A 134 -9.58 -16.71 5.28
N GLY A 135 -9.73 -15.68 4.44
CA GLY A 135 -10.97 -15.44 3.67
C GLY A 135 -11.98 -14.49 4.31
N PHE A 136 -11.68 -13.94 5.50
CA PHE A 136 -12.48 -12.84 6.05
C PHE A 136 -12.12 -11.48 5.44
N THR A 137 -13.11 -10.58 5.38
CA THR A 137 -12.88 -9.18 5.02
C THR A 137 -12.11 -8.46 6.13
N CYS A 138 -11.31 -7.45 5.77
CA CYS A 138 -10.48 -6.69 6.71
C CYS A 138 -11.30 -6.14 7.89
N THR A 139 -12.50 -5.65 7.59
CA THR A 139 -13.43 -5.04 8.56
C THR A 139 -13.89 -5.98 9.66
N ARG A 140 -13.77 -7.30 9.48
CA ARG A 140 -14.14 -8.27 10.52
C ARG A 140 -13.21 -8.24 11.73
N CYS A 141 -11.94 -7.88 11.52
CA CYS A 141 -10.95 -7.80 12.60
C CYS A 141 -10.48 -6.35 12.85
N HIS A 142 -10.45 -5.52 11.81
CA HIS A 142 -10.03 -4.13 11.88
C HIS A 142 -11.22 -3.18 12.03
N THR A 143 -11.99 -3.35 13.11
CA THR A 143 -13.21 -2.59 13.37
C THR A 143 -12.96 -1.11 13.69
N GLY A 144 -11.73 -0.75 14.09
CA GLY A 144 -11.31 0.64 14.35
C GLY A 144 -10.82 1.41 13.12
N ASN A 145 -11.03 0.88 11.89
CA ASN A 145 -10.50 1.45 10.64
C ASN A 145 -8.96 1.66 10.67
N SER A 146 -8.22 0.77 11.33
CA SER A 146 -6.77 0.87 11.55
C SER A 146 -6.08 -0.47 11.30
N GLU A 147 -4.80 -0.45 10.92
CA GLU A 147 -3.94 -1.64 10.82
C GLU A 147 -3.91 -2.47 12.09
N THR A 148 -4.13 -1.85 13.24
CA THR A 148 -4.25 -2.56 14.51
C THR A 148 -5.64 -3.17 14.62
N SER A 149 -5.69 -4.49 14.82
CA SER A 149 -6.94 -5.15 15.15
C SER A 149 -7.40 -4.74 16.55
N VAL A 150 -8.71 -4.53 16.71
CA VAL A 150 -9.29 -4.29 18.02
C VAL A 150 -9.50 -5.65 18.67
N TRP A 151 -8.98 -5.79 19.88
CA TRP A 151 -9.22 -6.96 20.71
C TRP A 151 -10.38 -6.66 21.63
N GLU A 152 -11.46 -7.43 21.51
CA GLU A 152 -12.69 -7.24 22.28
C GLU A 152 -12.43 -7.38 23.78
N THR A 153 -11.64 -8.38 24.17
CA THR A 153 -11.25 -8.61 25.56
C THR A 153 -9.76 -8.35 25.76
N THR A 154 -9.43 -7.13 26.17
CA THR A 154 -8.03 -6.69 26.26
C THR A 154 -7.18 -7.44 27.31
N ALA A 155 -7.82 -8.04 28.31
CA ALA A 155 -7.16 -8.82 29.35
C ALA A 155 -6.54 -10.14 28.84
N TYR A 156 -6.96 -10.63 27.68
CA TYR A 156 -6.51 -11.90 27.11
C TYR A 156 -5.68 -11.73 25.82
N LYS A 157 -5.20 -10.53 25.51
CA LYS A 157 -4.26 -10.35 24.39
C LYS A 157 -2.93 -11.06 24.69
N PRO A 158 -2.27 -11.68 23.70
CA PRO A 158 -2.64 -11.82 22.27
C PRO A 158 -3.34 -13.15 21.95
N ASP A 159 -3.95 -13.79 22.94
CA ASP A 159 -4.43 -15.16 22.85
C ASP A 159 -5.82 -15.25 22.22
N CYS A 160 -6.27 -16.45 21.87
CA CYS A 160 -7.57 -16.67 21.20
C CYS A 160 -8.74 -16.04 21.96
N ALA A 161 -8.72 -16.13 23.29
CA ALA A 161 -9.73 -15.53 24.16
C ALA A 161 -9.79 -13.99 24.09
N GLY A 162 -8.76 -13.32 23.55
CA GLY A 162 -8.79 -11.88 23.31
C GLY A 162 -9.92 -11.45 22.37
N CYS A 163 -10.37 -12.34 21.48
CA CYS A 163 -11.53 -12.14 20.61
C CYS A 163 -12.64 -13.18 20.82
N HIS A 164 -12.34 -14.35 21.36
CA HIS A 164 -13.29 -15.46 21.50
C HIS A 164 -13.71 -15.74 22.95
N ALA A 165 -13.51 -14.80 23.88
CA ALA A 165 -13.95 -14.97 25.28
C ALA A 165 -15.45 -15.29 25.39
N ASP A 166 -16.28 -14.66 24.57
CA ASP A 166 -17.74 -14.84 24.59
C ASP A 166 -18.18 -16.17 23.95
N ASN A 167 -17.35 -16.77 23.10
CA ASN A 167 -17.59 -18.08 22.52
C ASN A 167 -17.32 -19.21 23.53
N TRP A 168 -16.70 -18.90 24.67
CA TRP A 168 -16.29 -19.90 25.65
C TRP A 168 -17.48 -20.49 26.41
N LYS A 169 -17.61 -21.82 26.32
CA LYS A 169 -18.61 -22.59 27.07
C LYS A 169 -17.97 -23.25 28.28
N ARG A 170 -18.44 -22.93 29.48
CA ARG A 170 -17.92 -23.50 30.74
C ARG A 170 -18.09 -25.02 30.84
N GLY A 171 -19.26 -25.54 30.45
CA GLY A 171 -19.68 -26.93 30.69
C GLY A 171 -18.67 -28.01 30.24
N PRO A 172 -18.12 -27.95 29.02
CA PRO A 172 -17.11 -28.90 28.52
C PRO A 172 -15.77 -28.86 29.28
N HIS A 173 -15.42 -27.73 29.89
CA HIS A 173 -14.10 -27.44 30.44
C HIS A 173 -13.99 -27.75 31.94
N LYS A 174 -14.22 -29.00 32.33
CA LYS A 174 -14.11 -29.47 33.73
C LYS A 174 -12.67 -29.87 34.09
N LYS A 175 -12.21 -29.45 35.27
CA LYS A 175 -11.00 -29.96 35.95
C LYS A 175 -11.29 -31.23 36.71
N THR A 176 -12.33 -31.25 37.53
CA THR A 176 -12.79 -32.43 38.27
C THR A 176 -14.30 -32.35 38.46
N ASP A 177 -14.96 -33.48 38.65
CA ASP A 177 -16.37 -33.61 39.00
C ASP A 177 -16.58 -34.01 40.48
N LYS A 178 -15.50 -34.31 41.22
CA LYS A 178 -15.54 -34.77 42.60
C LYS A 178 -14.53 -34.03 43.51
N PRO A 179 -14.84 -33.82 44.80
CA PRO A 179 -16.16 -33.97 45.42
C PRO A 179 -17.17 -32.93 44.89
N ASN A 180 -16.67 -31.83 44.31
CA ASN A 180 -17.46 -30.81 43.65
C ASN A 180 -16.97 -30.63 42.21
N THR A 181 -17.83 -30.14 41.32
CA THR A 181 -17.40 -29.83 39.95
C THR A 181 -16.60 -28.53 39.93
N ILE A 182 -15.34 -28.62 39.52
CA ILE A 182 -14.45 -27.48 39.31
C ILE A 182 -14.22 -27.35 37.81
N TYR A 183 -14.39 -26.14 37.28
CA TYR A 183 -14.17 -25.83 35.87
C TYR A 183 -12.85 -25.08 35.68
N TYR A 184 -12.26 -25.22 34.51
CA TYR A 184 -11.28 -24.26 34.03
C TYR A 184 -11.95 -22.91 33.80
N THR A 185 -11.18 -21.84 33.93
CA THR A 185 -11.58 -20.49 33.56
C THR A 185 -11.10 -20.14 32.15
N VAL A 186 -11.68 -19.09 31.55
CA VAL A 186 -11.18 -18.52 30.28
C VAL A 186 -9.71 -18.13 30.41
N SER A 187 -9.31 -17.56 31.56
CA SER A 187 -7.92 -17.16 31.80
C SER A 187 -6.94 -18.35 31.78
N GLU A 188 -7.37 -19.53 32.24
CA GLU A 188 -6.55 -20.74 32.24
C GLU A 188 -6.51 -21.43 30.87
N LEU A 189 -7.48 -21.15 30.00
CA LEU A 189 -7.64 -21.73 28.67
C LEU A 189 -7.67 -20.66 27.59
N ARG A 190 -6.92 -19.58 27.77
CA ARG A 190 -6.95 -18.40 26.90
C ARG A 190 -6.52 -18.68 25.46
N ASP A 191 -5.69 -19.70 25.25
CA ASP A 191 -5.26 -20.19 23.93
C ASP A 191 -6.18 -21.28 23.35
N CYS A 192 -7.26 -21.62 24.05
CA CYS A 192 -8.20 -22.71 23.74
C CYS A 192 -7.52 -24.08 23.55
N ALA A 193 -6.25 -24.20 23.95
CA ALA A 193 -5.39 -25.35 23.72
C ALA A 193 -5.10 -26.20 24.97
N GLY A 194 -5.42 -25.67 26.14
CA GLY A 194 -4.77 -26.06 27.41
C GLY A 194 -5.52 -27.06 28.28
N SER A 195 -6.71 -27.53 27.90
CA SER A 195 -7.48 -28.46 28.75
C SER A 195 -7.01 -29.90 28.54
N CYS A 196 -5.74 -30.19 28.87
CA CYS A 196 -5.17 -31.52 28.65
C CYS A 196 -5.63 -32.55 29.69
N HIS A 197 -6.07 -32.14 30.89
CA HIS A 197 -6.33 -33.10 31.97
C HIS A 197 -7.68 -32.85 32.66
N MET A 198 -8.35 -33.93 33.02
CA MET A 198 -9.28 -33.98 34.15
C MET A 198 -8.61 -34.74 35.29
N TYR A 199 -8.90 -34.36 36.51
CA TYR A 199 -8.36 -34.93 37.74
C TYR A 199 -9.43 -35.74 38.47
N THR A 200 -8.98 -36.66 39.33
CA THR A 200 -9.85 -37.51 40.16
C THR A 200 -10.58 -36.71 41.25
N ASP A 201 -9.94 -35.67 41.76
CA ASP A 201 -10.40 -34.85 42.86
C ASP A 201 -9.83 -33.41 42.80
N SER A 202 -10.14 -32.61 43.81
CA SER A 202 -9.72 -31.20 43.92
C SER A 202 -8.26 -30.99 44.33
N SER A 203 -7.46 -32.05 44.54
CA SER A 203 -6.00 -31.91 44.76
C SER A 203 -5.25 -31.62 43.46
N PHE A 204 -5.85 -31.94 42.32
CA PHE A 204 -5.23 -31.85 40.99
C PHE A 204 -3.90 -32.61 40.84
N THR A 205 -3.69 -33.65 41.65
CA THR A 205 -2.45 -34.46 41.63
C THR A 205 -2.56 -35.71 40.76
N THR A 206 -3.75 -36.29 40.65
CA THR A 206 -3.99 -37.55 39.93
C THR A 206 -4.88 -37.32 38.72
N ILE A 207 -4.37 -37.65 37.53
CA ILE A 207 -5.08 -37.48 36.25
C ILE A 207 -6.13 -38.60 36.13
N LYS A 208 -7.39 -38.21 35.97
CA LYS A 208 -8.53 -39.07 35.65
C LYS A 208 -8.64 -39.32 34.14
N LYS A 209 -8.43 -38.29 33.32
CA LYS A 209 -8.54 -38.37 31.86
C LYS A 209 -7.63 -37.35 31.21
N THR A 210 -6.83 -37.80 30.24
CA THR A 210 -6.14 -36.90 29.32
C THR A 210 -7.06 -36.60 28.13
N ARG A 211 -7.10 -35.34 27.71
CA ARG A 211 -7.92 -34.83 26.61
C ARG A 211 -7.00 -34.30 25.50
N ASN A 212 -7.49 -34.39 24.27
CA ASN A 212 -6.77 -33.89 23.11
C ASN A 212 -7.12 -32.40 22.89
N ARG A 213 -6.31 -31.71 22.10
CA ARG A 213 -6.57 -30.31 21.72
C ARG A 213 -7.71 -30.27 20.70
N GLU A 214 -8.92 -29.97 21.17
CA GLU A 214 -10.13 -29.90 20.33
C GLU A 214 -10.24 -28.59 19.54
N HIS A 215 -9.70 -27.48 20.06
CA HIS A 215 -9.79 -26.15 19.41
C HIS A 215 -8.47 -25.76 18.73
N SER A 216 -8.18 -26.41 17.61
CA SER A 216 -7.02 -26.07 16.77
C SER A 216 -7.35 -24.87 15.87
N PRO A 217 -6.51 -23.82 15.83
CA PRO A 217 -6.70 -22.68 14.94
C PRO A 217 -6.72 -23.01 13.43
N ASN A 218 -6.31 -24.22 13.06
CA ASN A 218 -6.30 -24.73 11.69
C ASN A 218 -7.38 -25.80 11.42
N GLY A 219 -8.17 -26.18 12.43
CA GLY A 219 -9.16 -27.26 12.34
C GLY A 219 -10.52 -26.84 11.80
N GLY A 220 -10.78 -25.53 11.67
CA GLY A 220 -12.07 -24.99 11.20
C GLY A 220 -13.18 -24.98 12.26
N ASP A 221 -13.01 -25.67 13.38
CA ASP A 221 -14.00 -25.78 14.45
C ASP A 221 -13.74 -24.78 15.58
N PHE A 222 -14.44 -23.64 15.53
CA PHE A 222 -14.68 -22.73 16.66
C PHE A 222 -16.18 -22.48 16.82
#